data_AF-A0A7C7QWT2-F1
#
_entry.id   AF-A0A7C7QWT2-F1
#
_cell.length_a   1.000
_cell.length_b   1.000
_cell.length_c   1.000
_cell.angle_alpha   90.00
_cell.angle_beta   90.00
_cell.angle_gamma   90.00
#
_symmetry.space_group_name_H-M   'P 1'
#
loop_
_entity.id
_entity.type
_entity.pdbx_description
1 polymer ?
#
loop_
_entity_poly.entity_id
_entity_poly.type
_entity_poly.pdbx_seq_one_letter_code
_entity_poly.pdbx_strand_id
1 'polypeptide(L)'
;MKLKEVINKLQEIKDKGYIPSLRRGSTGIGYTFESLFGIQENNIPIPDIGGRVEIKTVRRDSQSLITLFTFNRGVWHIRQKDLIQEYGYIDEKGRYALKNTVFYGRPIHQGISLEVNEDENTIHLIDINTKKILATWDIYVIVGTFMTKLSRLMFIIADRKVEQGKEYFYYGEAYLLTDPNPRRFLKAFKKSLIGIDIRMHLKESGAVRNRGTAFRIKEKDLIELYECKRRLI
;
A
#
# COMPACT_ATOMS: atom_id res chain seq x y z
N MET A 1 8.95 -21.62 13.69
CA MET A 1 8.50 -22.67 12.77
C MET A 1 9.51 -22.87 11.66
N LYS A 2 9.77 -24.11 11.26
CA LYS A 2 10.55 -24.45 10.06
C LYS A 2 9.70 -24.26 8.81
N LEU A 3 10.32 -24.05 7.65
CA LEU A 3 9.59 -23.85 6.38
C LEU A 3 8.66 -25.01 6.03
N LYS A 4 9.07 -26.25 6.32
CA LYS A 4 8.23 -27.44 6.08
C LYS A 4 6.94 -27.41 6.91
N GLU A 5 7.02 -26.96 8.17
CA GLU A 5 5.84 -26.82 9.04
C GLU A 5 4.90 -25.71 8.53
N VAL A 6 5.47 -24.62 8.02
CA VAL A 6 4.69 -23.53 7.39
C VAL A 6 3.91 -24.05 6.18
N ILE A 7 4.58 -24.76 5.27
CA ILE A 7 3.96 -25.33 4.07
C ILE A 7 2.87 -26.34 4.44
N ASN A 8 3.13 -27.23 5.39
CA ASN A 8 2.12 -28.20 5.85
C ASN A 8 0.87 -27.50 6.40
N LYS A 9 1.03 -26.49 7.26
CA LYS A 9 -0.12 -25.70 7.77
C LYS A 9 -0.87 -24.97 6.64
N LEU A 10 -0.15 -24.40 5.67
CA LEU A 10 -0.78 -23.75 4.52
C LEU A 10 -1.62 -24.74 3.71
N GLN A 11 -1.12 -25.94 3.49
CA GLN A 11 -1.85 -27.00 2.79
C GLN A 11 -3.08 -27.45 3.58
N GLU A 12 -2.96 -27.67 4.89
CA GLU A 12 -4.10 -27.98 5.77
C GLU A 12 -5.19 -26.90 5.71
N ILE A 13 -4.82 -25.62 5.65
CA ILE A 13 -5.77 -24.51 5.52
C ILE A 13 -6.43 -24.51 4.14
N LYS A 14 -5.67 -24.76 3.08
CA LYS A 14 -6.18 -24.85 1.71
C LYS A 14 -7.18 -26.01 1.56
N ASP A 15 -6.89 -27.17 2.13
CA ASP A 15 -7.72 -28.37 2.00
C ASP A 15 -9.06 -28.26 2.72
N LYS A 16 -9.20 -27.31 3.67
CA LYS A 16 -10.49 -26.98 4.32
C LYS A 16 -11.49 -26.29 3.39
N GLY A 17 -11.08 -25.83 2.21
CA GLY A 17 -11.97 -25.14 1.28
C GLY A 17 -12.41 -23.77 1.80
N TYR A 18 -13.67 -23.40 1.57
CA TYR A 18 -14.21 -22.11 2.00
C TYR A 18 -14.51 -22.09 3.49
N ILE A 19 -13.84 -21.21 4.23
CA ILE A 19 -13.97 -21.05 5.68
C ILE A 19 -14.74 -19.77 5.98
N PRO A 20 -15.76 -19.81 6.87
CA PRO A 20 -16.48 -18.60 7.27
C PRO A 20 -15.56 -17.60 7.95
N SER A 21 -15.73 -16.31 7.66
CA SER A 21 -15.01 -15.25 8.35
C SER A 21 -15.31 -15.27 9.85
N LEU A 22 -14.26 -15.16 10.66
CA LEU A 22 -14.34 -15.08 12.13
C LEU A 22 -14.55 -13.65 12.63
N ARG A 23 -14.39 -12.63 11.77
CA ARG A 23 -14.54 -11.21 12.12
C ARG A 23 -15.23 -10.47 10.96
N ARG A 24 -16.17 -9.57 11.28
CA ARG A 24 -16.83 -8.75 10.25
C ARG A 24 -15.88 -7.68 9.72
N GLY A 25 -16.04 -7.32 8.45
CA GLY A 25 -15.33 -6.20 7.82
C GLY A 25 -13.99 -6.58 7.17
N SER A 26 -13.23 -5.55 6.78
CA SER A 26 -12.04 -5.71 5.94
C SER A 26 -10.96 -6.58 6.59
N THR A 27 -10.80 -6.52 7.91
CA THR A 27 -9.81 -7.29 8.68
C THR A 27 -10.19 -8.76 8.89
N GLY A 28 -11.39 -9.18 8.46
CA GLY A 28 -11.88 -10.56 8.63
C GLY A 28 -10.97 -11.61 7.99
N ILE A 29 -10.40 -11.31 6.83
CA ILE A 29 -9.51 -12.21 6.09
C ILE A 29 -8.19 -12.49 6.85
N GLY A 30 -7.54 -11.46 7.39
CA GLY A 30 -6.31 -11.60 8.18
C GLY A 30 -6.56 -12.36 9.47
N TYR A 31 -7.53 -11.88 10.24
CA TYR A 31 -7.88 -12.49 11.53
C TYR A 31 -8.27 -13.98 11.40
N THR A 32 -9.04 -14.32 10.37
CA THR A 32 -9.44 -15.71 10.12
C THR A 32 -8.23 -16.57 9.78
N PHE A 33 -7.35 -16.11 8.90
CA PHE A 33 -6.14 -16.85 8.55
C PHE A 33 -5.19 -17.02 9.73
N GLU A 34 -4.90 -15.95 10.48
CA GLU A 34 -4.03 -15.97 11.67
C GLU A 34 -4.54 -16.97 12.71
N SER A 35 -5.86 -16.96 12.96
CA SER A 35 -6.52 -17.91 13.87
C SER A 35 -6.32 -19.37 13.41
N LEU A 36 -6.45 -19.63 12.11
CA LEU A 36 -6.24 -20.97 11.54
C LEU A 36 -4.76 -21.39 11.55
N PHE A 37 -3.86 -20.43 11.35
CA PHE A 37 -2.41 -20.66 11.33
C PHE A 37 -1.82 -20.82 12.74
N GLY A 38 -2.59 -20.45 13.77
CA GLY A 38 -2.22 -20.54 15.18
C GLY A 38 -1.35 -19.36 15.65
N ILE A 39 -1.58 -18.17 15.09
CA ILE A 39 -0.93 -16.93 15.52
C ILE A 39 -1.88 -16.18 16.45
N GLN A 40 -1.38 -15.80 17.63
CA GLN A 40 -2.13 -14.99 18.56
C GLN A 40 -1.90 -13.50 18.25
N GLU A 41 -2.99 -12.74 18.16
CA GLU A 41 -2.99 -11.29 17.98
C GLU A 41 -2.19 -10.66 19.14
N ASN A 42 -1.09 -9.96 18.80
CA ASN A 42 -0.33 -9.18 19.76
C ASN A 42 -0.02 -7.81 19.16
N ASN A 43 0.03 -6.78 20.01
CA ASN A 43 0.24 -5.39 19.58
C ASN A 43 1.73 -5.01 19.44
N ILE A 44 2.62 -6.00 19.34
CA ILE A 44 4.06 -5.76 19.27
C ILE A 44 4.42 -5.55 17.79
N PRO A 45 5.18 -4.49 17.44
CA PRO A 45 5.55 -4.22 16.05
C PRO A 45 6.70 -5.12 15.59
N ILE A 46 6.54 -6.43 15.72
CA ILE A 46 7.49 -7.44 15.25
C ILE A 46 6.79 -8.36 14.23
N PRO A 47 7.51 -8.84 13.21
CA PRO A 47 6.91 -9.73 12.22
C PRO A 47 6.38 -11.03 12.84
N ASP A 48 5.26 -11.52 12.32
CA ASP A 48 4.47 -12.60 12.95
C ASP A 48 5.24 -13.91 13.12
N ILE A 49 5.92 -14.39 12.08
CA ILE A 49 6.61 -15.67 12.12
C ILE A 49 8.03 -15.45 12.61
N GLY A 50 8.23 -15.74 13.90
CA GLY A 50 9.55 -15.74 14.55
C GLY A 50 10.27 -14.39 14.51
N GLY A 51 9.53 -13.27 14.44
CA GLY A 51 10.09 -11.93 14.38
C GLY A 51 10.75 -11.58 13.04
N ARG A 52 10.53 -12.37 11.99
CA ARG A 52 11.26 -12.24 10.70
C ARG A 52 10.41 -12.21 9.44
N VAL A 53 9.19 -12.75 9.47
CA VAL A 53 8.30 -12.79 8.30
C VAL A 53 6.93 -12.26 8.72
N GLU A 54 6.50 -11.22 8.03
CA GLU A 54 5.19 -10.59 8.18
C GLU A 54 4.16 -11.36 7.35
N ILE A 55 2.96 -11.57 7.87
CA ILE A 55 1.85 -12.21 7.17
C ILE A 55 0.96 -11.15 6.56
N LYS A 56 0.57 -11.35 5.31
CA LYS A 56 -0.43 -10.51 4.66
C LYS A 56 -1.39 -11.34 3.84
N THR A 57 -2.65 -11.25 4.19
CA THR A 57 -3.73 -11.89 3.45
C THR A 57 -4.42 -10.89 2.54
N VAL A 58 -4.73 -11.31 1.32
CA VAL A 58 -5.33 -10.48 0.28
C VAL A 58 -6.52 -11.19 -0.34
N ARG A 59 -7.62 -10.44 -0.50
CA ARG A 59 -8.74 -10.90 -1.33
C ARG A 59 -8.34 -10.75 -2.81
N ARG A 60 -8.49 -11.81 -3.61
CA ARG A 60 -8.11 -11.82 -5.03
C ARG A 60 -8.84 -10.74 -5.85
N ASP A 61 -10.11 -10.51 -5.54
CA ASP A 61 -10.97 -9.53 -6.20
C ASP A 61 -10.76 -8.09 -5.70
N SER A 62 -9.93 -7.88 -4.67
CA SER A 62 -9.71 -6.55 -4.08
C SER A 62 -9.16 -5.55 -5.08
N GLN A 63 -9.87 -4.43 -5.21
CA GLN A 63 -9.40 -3.23 -5.93
C GLN A 63 -8.94 -2.13 -4.97
N SER A 64 -8.98 -2.39 -3.66
CA SER A 64 -8.68 -1.41 -2.63
C SER A 64 -7.20 -1.06 -2.60
N LEU A 65 -6.91 0.24 -2.54
CA LEU A 65 -5.57 0.75 -2.32
C LEU A 65 -5.20 0.68 -0.85
N ILE A 66 -4.11 -0.01 -0.54
CA ILE A 66 -3.44 0.05 0.77
C ILE A 66 -2.37 1.13 0.78
N THR A 67 -2.03 1.64 1.96
CA THR A 67 -0.86 2.50 2.13
C THR A 67 0.37 1.63 2.36
N LEU A 68 1.39 1.77 1.51
CA LEU A 68 2.72 1.15 1.70
C LEU A 68 3.47 1.86 2.83
N PHE A 69 3.56 3.19 2.73
CA PHE A 69 4.20 4.05 3.70
C PHE A 69 3.77 5.51 3.49
N THR A 70 4.09 6.37 4.46
CA THR A 70 3.89 7.82 4.37
C THR A 70 5.21 8.55 4.42
N PHE A 71 5.45 9.49 3.51
CA PHE A 71 6.72 10.24 3.45
C PHE A 71 6.51 11.71 3.07
N ASN A 72 7.03 12.65 3.87
CA ASN A 72 6.81 14.10 3.70
C ASN A 72 8.03 14.99 3.94
N ARG A 73 9.08 14.48 4.58
CA ARG A 73 10.14 15.34 5.11
C ARG A 73 10.97 15.91 3.97
N GLY A 74 10.99 17.24 3.84
CA GLY A 74 11.85 17.96 2.87
C GLY A 74 11.43 17.84 1.41
N VAL A 75 10.20 17.40 1.11
CA VAL A 75 9.81 17.08 -0.28
C VAL A 75 9.14 18.22 -1.04
N TRP A 76 8.62 19.25 -0.34
CA TRP A 76 7.77 20.28 -0.95
C TRP A 76 8.58 21.52 -1.34
N HIS A 77 8.44 21.95 -2.60
CA HIS A 77 9.07 23.16 -3.17
C HIS A 77 8.13 24.37 -3.18
N ILE A 78 6.90 24.19 -2.70
CA ILE A 78 5.87 25.20 -2.52
C ILE A 78 5.35 25.11 -1.09
N ARG A 79 4.97 26.25 -0.49
CA ARG A 79 4.33 26.24 0.82
C ARG A 79 3.04 25.44 0.71
N GLN A 80 2.81 24.50 1.62
CA GLN A 80 1.63 23.63 1.55
C GLN A 80 0.31 24.40 1.58
N LYS A 81 0.27 25.56 2.25
CA LYS A 81 -0.91 26.44 2.23
C LYS A 81 -1.19 26.94 0.82
N ASP A 82 -0.18 27.45 0.12
CA ASP A 82 -0.27 27.94 -1.25
C ASP A 82 -0.62 26.80 -2.22
N LEU A 83 0.00 25.63 -2.06
CA LEU A 83 -0.34 24.43 -2.84
C LEU A 83 -1.83 24.09 -2.72
N ILE A 84 -2.35 24.06 -1.49
CA ILE A 84 -3.78 23.79 -1.31
C ILE A 84 -4.56 24.93 -1.95
N GLN A 85 -4.23 26.21 -1.71
CA GLN A 85 -4.88 27.41 -2.26
C GLN A 85 -4.94 27.46 -3.80
N GLU A 86 -3.92 26.97 -4.48
CA GLU A 86 -3.78 27.03 -5.94
C GLU A 86 -4.38 25.80 -6.64
N TYR A 87 -4.15 24.60 -6.09
CA TYR A 87 -4.52 23.34 -6.74
C TYR A 87 -5.67 22.61 -6.04
N GLY A 88 -6.16 23.11 -4.91
CA GLY A 88 -7.16 22.45 -4.09
C GLY A 88 -8.60 22.68 -4.55
N TYR A 89 -9.52 22.16 -3.73
CA TYR A 89 -10.96 22.28 -3.92
C TYR A 89 -11.67 22.29 -2.56
N ILE A 90 -12.94 22.68 -2.54
CA ILE A 90 -13.78 22.57 -1.33
C ILE A 90 -14.25 21.12 -1.20
N ASP A 91 -13.86 20.45 -0.11
CA ASP A 91 -14.30 19.09 0.17
C ASP A 91 -15.73 19.02 0.69
N GLU A 92 -16.26 17.80 0.83
CA GLU A 92 -17.61 17.51 1.36
C GLU A 92 -17.90 18.12 2.74
N LYS A 93 -16.86 18.55 3.47
CA LYS A 93 -16.97 19.18 4.80
C LYS A 93 -16.78 20.69 4.73
N GLY A 94 -16.82 21.28 3.54
CA GLY A 94 -16.67 22.73 3.33
C GLY A 94 -15.24 23.25 3.49
N ARG A 95 -14.21 22.39 3.49
CA ARG A 95 -12.82 22.81 3.74
C ARG A 95 -12.02 22.86 2.45
N TYR A 96 -11.15 23.87 2.33
CA TYR A 96 -10.18 23.90 1.25
C TYR A 96 -9.16 22.77 1.41
N ALA A 97 -9.10 21.87 0.43
CA ALA A 97 -8.39 20.60 0.52
C ALA A 97 -7.71 20.21 -0.80
N LEU A 98 -6.62 19.46 -0.69
CA LEU A 98 -6.00 18.75 -1.80
C LEU A 98 -5.88 17.29 -1.37
N LYS A 99 -6.83 16.48 -1.84
CA LYS A 99 -7.03 15.08 -1.45
C LYS A 99 -7.16 14.21 -2.69
N ASN A 100 -6.04 13.91 -3.31
CA ASN A 100 -5.99 13.23 -4.59
C ASN A 100 -4.90 12.17 -4.57
N THR A 101 -5.22 11.00 -5.10
CA THR A 101 -4.22 10.01 -5.48
C THR A 101 -3.81 10.26 -6.93
N VAL A 102 -2.56 10.66 -7.13
CA VAL A 102 -1.98 10.89 -8.46
C VAL A 102 -1.23 9.64 -8.88
N PHE A 103 -1.42 9.22 -10.14
CA PHE A 103 -0.72 8.08 -10.72
C PHE A 103 0.17 8.55 -11.86
N TYR A 104 1.31 7.88 -12.05
CA TYR A 104 2.21 8.18 -13.17
C TYR A 104 1.48 8.06 -14.51
N GLY A 105 1.72 9.03 -15.40
CA GLY A 105 1.07 9.11 -16.71
C GLY A 105 -0.41 9.48 -16.67
N ARG A 106 -0.96 9.87 -15.51
CA ARG A 106 -2.37 10.22 -15.33
C ARG A 106 -2.49 11.57 -14.60
N PRO A 107 -2.42 12.70 -15.33
CA PRO A 107 -2.71 14.01 -14.77
C PRO A 107 -4.10 14.03 -14.13
N ILE A 108 -4.25 14.78 -13.05
CA ILE A 108 -5.56 14.98 -12.41
C ILE A 108 -6.16 16.33 -12.81
N HIS A 109 -7.48 16.48 -12.61
CA HIS A 109 -8.22 17.70 -12.96
C HIS A 109 -7.68 18.98 -12.33
N GLN A 110 -6.98 18.88 -11.20
CA GLN A 110 -6.31 20.00 -10.53
C GLN A 110 -5.11 20.55 -11.31
N GLY A 111 -4.73 19.96 -12.45
CA GLY A 111 -3.61 20.43 -13.26
C GLY A 111 -2.24 19.98 -12.74
N ILE A 112 -2.20 18.90 -11.97
CA ILE A 112 -0.95 18.31 -11.47
C ILE A 112 -0.72 16.90 -12.01
N SER A 113 0.54 16.54 -12.23
CA SER A 113 0.96 15.23 -12.74
C SER A 113 2.24 14.76 -12.05
N LEU A 114 2.57 13.49 -12.26
CA LEU A 114 3.82 12.88 -11.81
C LEU A 114 4.76 12.66 -12.99
N GLU A 115 6.00 13.09 -12.83
CA GLU A 115 7.11 12.83 -13.75
C GLU A 115 8.23 12.09 -13.00
N VAL A 116 9.02 11.30 -13.74
CA VAL A 116 10.16 10.55 -13.20
C VAL A 116 11.40 11.10 -13.87
N ASN A 117 12.40 11.48 -13.07
CA ASN A 117 13.75 11.74 -13.54
C ASN A 117 14.61 10.50 -13.21
N GLU A 118 15.00 9.76 -14.25
CA GLU A 118 15.76 8.52 -14.08
C GLU A 118 17.23 8.76 -13.75
N ASP A 119 17.81 9.85 -14.27
CA ASP A 119 19.20 10.20 -14.04
C ASP A 119 19.44 10.54 -12.56
N GLU A 120 18.50 11.26 -11.96
CA GLU A 120 18.55 11.64 -10.54
C GLU A 120 17.86 10.65 -9.61
N ASN A 121 17.18 9.63 -10.14
CA ASN A 121 16.32 8.71 -9.37
C ASN A 121 15.28 9.43 -8.51
N THR A 122 14.60 10.42 -9.08
CA THR A 122 13.58 11.21 -8.39
C THR A 122 12.21 11.10 -9.06
N ILE A 123 11.18 11.30 -8.25
CA ILE A 123 9.80 11.47 -8.70
C ILE A 123 9.40 12.92 -8.40
N HIS A 124 8.89 13.62 -9.40
CA HIS A 124 8.41 14.99 -9.27
C HIS A 124 6.88 15.03 -9.32
N LEU A 125 6.28 15.82 -8.44
CA LEU A 125 4.93 16.35 -8.66
C LEU A 125 5.08 17.68 -9.38
N ILE A 126 4.44 17.83 -10.54
CA ILE A 126 4.57 19.01 -11.37
C ILE A 126 3.22 19.65 -11.67
N ASP A 127 3.24 20.95 -11.92
CA ASP A 127 2.18 21.66 -12.63
C ASP A 127 2.27 21.34 -14.13
N ILE A 128 1.16 20.92 -14.74
CA ILE A 128 1.18 20.48 -16.14
C ILE A 128 1.36 21.61 -17.16
N ASN A 129 0.98 22.84 -16.79
CA ASN A 129 0.99 24.01 -17.69
C ASN A 129 2.35 24.72 -17.64
N THR A 130 2.85 24.97 -16.44
CA THR A 130 4.08 25.73 -16.20
C THR A 130 5.32 24.85 -16.08
N LYS A 131 5.14 23.53 -15.93
CA LYS A 131 6.21 22.57 -15.64
C LYS A 131 6.96 22.84 -14.32
N LYS A 132 6.40 23.69 -13.46
CA LYS A 132 6.93 23.96 -12.13
C LYS A 132 6.91 22.69 -11.28
N ILE A 133 8.04 22.36 -10.67
CA ILE A 133 8.15 21.27 -9.71
C ILE A 133 7.56 21.73 -8.37
N LEU A 134 6.52 21.03 -7.91
CA LEU A 134 5.80 21.30 -6.66
C LEU A 134 6.36 20.45 -5.51
N ALA A 135 6.79 19.23 -5.81
CA ALA A 135 7.42 18.34 -4.84
C ALA A 135 8.41 17.38 -5.51
N THR A 136 9.37 16.86 -4.75
CA THR A 136 10.34 15.87 -5.20
C THR A 136 10.55 14.79 -4.15
N TRP A 137 10.50 13.54 -4.58
CA TRP A 137 10.82 12.37 -3.77
C TRP A 137 12.01 11.63 -4.36
N ASP A 138 13.02 11.38 -3.54
CA ASP A 138 14.13 10.48 -3.89
C ASP A 138 13.65 9.02 -3.80
N ILE A 139 13.84 8.25 -4.88
CA ILE A 139 13.36 6.88 -5.00
C ILE A 139 14.04 5.95 -3.98
N TYR A 140 15.35 6.12 -3.73
CA TYR A 140 16.08 5.27 -2.78
C TYR A 140 15.63 5.52 -1.34
N VAL A 141 15.36 6.77 -0.98
CA VAL A 141 14.87 7.13 0.36
C VAL A 141 13.47 6.56 0.60
N ILE A 142 12.55 6.71 -0.36
CA ILE A 142 11.18 6.19 -0.21
C ILE A 142 11.17 4.65 -0.21
N VAL A 143 11.99 4.01 -1.06
CA VAL A 143 12.09 2.55 -1.08
C VAL A 143 12.75 2.04 0.19
N GLY A 144 13.81 2.68 0.69
CA GLY A 144 14.42 2.33 1.97
C GLY A 144 13.42 2.36 3.13
N THR A 145 12.51 3.34 3.14
CA THR A 145 11.42 3.41 4.12
C THR A 145 10.49 2.20 4.03
N PHE A 146 10.15 1.76 2.82
CA PHE A 146 9.35 0.54 2.60
C PHE A 146 10.09 -0.74 3.05
N MET A 147 11.38 -0.86 2.74
CA MET A 147 12.19 -2.05 3.05
C MET A 147 12.31 -2.31 4.56
N THR A 148 12.32 -1.26 5.40
CA THR A 148 12.41 -1.44 6.86
C THR A 148 11.19 -2.13 7.47
N LYS A 149 10.02 -2.02 6.85
CA LYS A 149 8.76 -2.58 7.35
C LYS A 149 8.37 -3.91 6.72
N LEU A 150 8.71 -4.12 5.45
CA LEU A 150 8.15 -5.20 4.63
C LEU A 150 9.25 -5.98 3.90
N SER A 151 10.36 -6.25 4.57
CA SER A 151 11.52 -6.95 3.98
C SER A 151 11.24 -8.40 3.58
N ARG A 152 10.40 -9.10 4.35
CA ARG A 152 9.99 -10.49 4.11
C ARG A 152 8.51 -10.66 4.41
N LEU A 153 7.75 -11.09 3.42
CA LEU A 153 6.30 -11.20 3.50
C LEU A 153 5.85 -12.60 3.11
N MET A 154 5.06 -13.26 3.97
CA MET A 154 4.22 -14.37 3.55
C MET A 154 2.91 -13.78 3.03
N PHE A 155 2.76 -13.79 1.71
CA PHE A 155 1.66 -13.19 0.98
C PHE A 155 0.65 -14.26 0.58
N ILE A 156 -0.54 -14.23 1.18
CA ILE A 156 -1.58 -15.24 1.02
C ILE A 156 -2.75 -14.65 0.25
N ILE A 157 -3.06 -15.25 -0.90
CA ILE A 157 -4.18 -14.83 -1.74
C ILE A 157 -5.36 -15.74 -1.46
N ALA A 158 -6.50 -15.13 -1.13
CA ALA A 158 -7.75 -15.82 -0.89
C ALA A 158 -8.81 -15.43 -1.90
N ASP A 159 -9.55 -16.43 -2.38
CA ASP A 159 -10.81 -16.25 -3.07
C ASP A 159 -11.92 -16.00 -2.04
N ARG A 160 -12.93 -15.22 -2.43
CA ARG A 160 -14.02 -14.81 -1.54
C ARG A 160 -15.36 -15.17 -2.14
N LYS A 161 -16.28 -15.63 -1.30
CA LYS A 161 -17.72 -15.65 -1.58
C LYS A 161 -18.52 -15.08 -0.41
N VAL A 162 -19.76 -14.69 -0.67
CA VAL A 162 -20.72 -14.24 0.36
C VAL A 162 -21.96 -15.11 0.26
N GLU A 163 -22.33 -15.78 1.35
CA GLU A 163 -23.52 -16.61 1.44
C GLU A 163 -24.33 -16.17 2.66
N GLN A 164 -25.61 -15.86 2.47
CA GLN A 164 -26.51 -15.38 3.54
C GLN A 164 -25.93 -14.22 4.36
N GLY A 165 -25.25 -13.27 3.69
CA GLY A 165 -24.64 -12.11 4.34
C GLY A 165 -23.35 -12.41 5.13
N LYS A 166 -22.86 -13.65 5.10
CA LYS A 166 -21.59 -14.06 5.72
C LYS A 166 -20.51 -14.23 4.67
N GLU A 167 -19.36 -13.61 4.91
CA GLU A 167 -18.17 -13.72 4.05
C GLU A 167 -17.44 -15.05 4.33
N TYR A 168 -17.00 -15.74 3.28
CA TYR A 168 -16.19 -16.95 3.33
C TYR A 168 -14.92 -16.76 2.51
N PHE A 169 -13.82 -17.37 2.96
CA PHE A 169 -12.52 -17.28 2.33
C PHE A 169 -11.96 -18.66 1.98
N TYR A 170 -11.42 -18.78 0.77
CA TYR A 170 -10.62 -19.92 0.34
C TYR A 170 -9.17 -19.48 0.14
N TYR A 171 -8.25 -19.90 1.01
CA TYR A 171 -6.84 -19.53 0.96
C TYR A 171 -6.06 -20.47 0.02
N GLY A 172 -6.16 -20.22 -1.29
CA GLY A 172 -5.67 -21.13 -2.32
C GLY A 172 -4.19 -20.98 -2.72
N GLU A 173 -3.60 -19.81 -2.48
CA GLU A 173 -2.22 -19.50 -2.89
C GLU A 173 -1.46 -18.77 -1.79
N ALA A 174 -0.18 -19.09 -1.66
CA ALA A 174 0.72 -18.37 -0.77
C ALA A 174 2.12 -18.26 -1.36
N TYR A 175 2.76 -17.12 -1.12
CA TYR A 175 4.10 -16.82 -1.58
C TYR A 175 4.96 -16.30 -0.43
N LEU A 176 6.22 -16.70 -0.39
CA LEU A 176 7.24 -15.99 0.37
C LEU A 176 7.89 -14.97 -0.55
N LEU A 177 7.68 -13.69 -0.25
CA LEU A 177 8.24 -12.56 -0.96
C LEU A 177 9.43 -12.01 -0.18
N THR A 178 10.58 -11.88 -0.84
CA THR A 178 11.80 -11.29 -0.25
C THR A 178 12.44 -10.31 -1.21
N ASP A 179 13.34 -9.51 -0.65
CA ASP A 179 14.19 -8.57 -1.39
C ASP A 179 13.35 -7.53 -2.17
N PRO A 180 12.59 -6.68 -1.45
CA PRO A 180 11.97 -5.51 -2.04
C PRO A 180 13.02 -4.65 -2.76
N ASN A 181 12.73 -4.24 -4.00
CA ASN A 181 13.76 -3.70 -4.90
C ASN A 181 13.35 -2.34 -5.50
N PRO A 182 14.22 -1.31 -5.45
CA PRO A 182 13.96 0.00 -6.07
C PRO A 182 13.61 -0.06 -7.56
N ARG A 183 14.25 -0.94 -8.33
CA ARG A 183 13.94 -1.12 -9.76
C ARG A 183 12.53 -1.68 -9.98
N ARG A 184 12.10 -2.63 -9.12
CA ARG A 184 10.74 -3.18 -9.14
C ARG A 184 9.72 -2.13 -8.76
N PHE A 185 10.01 -1.32 -7.73
CA PHE A 185 9.21 -0.17 -7.34
C PHE A 185 9.03 0.82 -8.50
N LEU A 186 10.13 1.24 -9.15
CA LEU A 186 10.08 2.17 -10.27
C LEU A 186 9.28 1.62 -11.46
N LYS A 187 9.47 0.33 -11.78
CA LYS A 187 8.69 -0.36 -12.80
C LYS A 187 7.19 -0.38 -12.48
N ALA A 188 6.83 -0.69 -11.23
CA ALA A 188 5.43 -0.68 -10.77
C ALA A 188 4.84 0.73 -10.77
N PHE A 189 5.64 1.74 -10.39
CA PHE A 189 5.26 3.15 -10.42
C PHE A 189 4.96 3.62 -11.85
N LYS A 190 5.86 3.33 -12.80
CA LYS A 190 5.67 3.66 -14.23
C LYS A 190 4.48 2.93 -14.88
N LYS A 191 4.10 1.77 -14.35
CA LYS A 191 2.88 1.03 -14.75
C LYS A 191 1.59 1.57 -14.11
N SER A 192 1.66 2.70 -13.39
CA SER A 192 0.54 3.27 -12.62
C SER A 192 -0.02 2.31 -11.55
N LEU A 193 0.78 1.38 -11.02
CA LEU A 193 0.35 0.50 -9.93
C LEU A 193 0.47 1.21 -8.57
N ILE A 194 1.47 2.07 -8.42
CA ILE A 194 1.68 2.89 -7.23
C ILE A 194 1.17 4.30 -7.50
N GLY A 195 0.33 4.81 -6.60
CA GLY A 195 -0.16 6.19 -6.59
C GLY A 195 0.40 6.96 -5.41
N ILE A 196 0.58 8.27 -5.59
CA ILE A 196 0.96 9.22 -4.54
C ILE A 196 -0.32 9.94 -4.07
N ASP A 197 -0.72 9.65 -2.85
CA ASP A 197 -1.94 10.16 -2.23
C ASP A 197 -1.64 11.39 -1.38
N ILE A 198 -1.97 12.56 -1.92
CA ILE A 198 -1.89 13.85 -1.25
C ILE A 198 -3.10 13.96 -0.32
N ARG A 199 -2.89 14.30 0.95
CA ARG A 199 -3.95 14.25 1.98
C ARG A 199 -3.91 15.48 2.87
N MET A 200 -4.12 16.64 2.27
CA MET A 200 -4.03 17.94 2.95
C MET A 200 -5.36 18.68 2.96
N HIS A 201 -5.56 19.50 3.99
CA HIS A 201 -6.62 20.50 4.03
C HIS A 201 -6.24 21.64 4.96
N LEU A 202 -6.90 22.77 4.79
CA LEU A 202 -6.85 23.87 5.75
C LEU A 202 -7.83 23.58 6.90
N LYS A 203 -7.39 23.85 8.13
CA LYS A 203 -8.27 23.97 9.29
C LYS A 203 -9.01 25.31 9.24
N GLU A 204 -10.04 25.46 10.05
CA GLU A 204 -10.75 26.75 10.23
C GLU A 204 -9.81 27.90 10.60
N SER A 205 -8.77 27.61 11.39
CA SER A 205 -7.72 28.58 11.74
C SER A 205 -6.81 28.99 10.57
N GLY A 206 -6.99 28.42 9.38
CA GLY A 206 -6.11 28.61 8.22
C GLY A 206 -4.81 27.81 8.27
N ALA A 207 -4.56 27.06 9.34
CA ALA A 207 -3.39 26.19 9.48
C ALA A 207 -3.52 24.92 8.61
N VAL A 208 -2.41 24.47 8.03
CA VAL A 208 -2.38 23.26 7.20
C VAL A 208 -2.46 22.01 8.08
N ARG A 209 -3.41 21.13 7.77
CA ARG A 209 -3.46 19.75 8.26
C ARG A 209 -3.02 18.80 7.16
N ASN A 210 -1.75 18.44 7.18
CA ASN A 210 -1.19 17.39 6.34
C ASN A 210 -1.21 16.04 7.10
N ARG A 211 -1.95 15.05 6.60
CA ARG A 211 -1.96 13.67 7.17
C ARG A 211 -0.79 12.82 6.66
N GLY A 212 0.09 13.44 5.91
CA GLY A 212 1.21 12.88 5.20
C GLY A 212 0.84 12.35 3.82
N THR A 213 1.73 12.55 2.85
CA THR A 213 1.68 11.93 1.53
C THR A 213 1.87 10.42 1.65
N ALA A 214 0.90 9.65 1.18
CA ALA A 214 0.94 8.19 1.23
C ALA A 214 1.29 7.62 -0.14
N PHE A 215 2.19 6.65 -0.18
CA PHE A 215 2.41 5.82 -1.38
C PHE A 215 1.48 4.64 -1.28
N ARG A 216 0.59 4.48 -2.27
CA ARG A 216 -0.51 3.53 -2.22
C ARG A 216 -0.46 2.59 -3.40
N ILE A 217 -0.79 1.33 -3.18
CA ILE A 217 -0.85 0.28 -4.21
C ILE A 217 -2.09 -0.57 -3.99
N LYS A 218 -2.61 -1.22 -5.03
CA LYS A 218 -3.61 -2.27 -4.81
C LYS A 218 -2.96 -3.41 -4.07
N GLU A 219 -3.68 -3.98 -3.12
CA GLU A 219 -3.11 -4.98 -2.23
C GLU A 219 -2.54 -6.20 -2.97
N LYS A 220 -3.24 -6.65 -4.02
CA LYS A 220 -2.80 -7.74 -4.91
C LYS A 220 -1.53 -7.43 -5.70
N ASP A 221 -1.28 -6.15 -6.00
CA ASP A 221 -0.13 -5.71 -6.81
C ASP A 221 1.14 -5.55 -5.95
N LEU A 222 1.03 -5.73 -4.62
CA LEU A 222 2.19 -5.70 -3.71
C LEU A 222 3.27 -6.71 -4.12
N ILE A 223 2.86 -7.85 -4.67
CA ILE A 223 3.76 -8.87 -5.18
C ILE A 223 4.72 -8.34 -6.26
N GLU A 224 4.35 -7.28 -6.99
CA GLU A 224 5.18 -6.69 -8.04
C GLU A 224 6.40 -5.92 -7.50
N LEU A 225 6.44 -5.62 -6.20
CA LEU A 225 7.51 -4.84 -5.57
C LEU A 225 8.72 -5.68 -5.13
N TYR A 226 8.62 -7.00 -5.20
CA TYR A 226 9.63 -7.93 -4.71
C TYR A 226 10.38 -8.61 -5.85
N GLU A 227 11.69 -8.81 -5.66
CA GLU A 227 12.53 -9.53 -6.60
C GLU A 227 12.28 -11.04 -6.52
N CYS A 228 12.31 -11.58 -5.29
CA CYS A 228 12.19 -12.99 -5.03
C CYS A 228 10.74 -13.37 -4.69
N LYS A 229 10.14 -14.24 -5.50
CA LYS A 229 8.77 -14.75 -5.31
C LYS A 229 8.79 -16.27 -5.23
N ARG A 230 8.84 -16.84 -4.02
CA ARG A 230 8.78 -18.29 -3.83
C ARG A 230 7.36 -18.73 -3.56
N ARG A 231 6.77 -19.49 -4.47
CA ARG A 231 5.46 -20.12 -4.22
C ARG A 231 5.56 -21.16 -3.11
N LEU A 232 4.61 -21.15 -2.19
CA LEU A 232 4.49 -22.09 -1.06
C LEU A 232 3.36 -23.11 -1.29
N ILE A 233 2.21 -22.66 -1.81
CA ILE A 233 1.03 -23.47 -2.21
C ILE A 233 0.29 -22.85 -3.41
#